data_AF-E4WZS2-F1
#
_entry.id   AF-E4WZS2-F1
#
_cell.length_a   1.000
_cell.length_b   1.000
_cell.length_c   1.000
_cell.angle_alpha   90.00
_cell.angle_beta   90.00
_cell.angle_gamma   90.00
#
_symmetry.space_group_name_H-M   'P 1'
#
loop_
_entity.id
_entity.type
_entity.pdbx_description
1 polymer ?
#
loop_
_entity_poly.entity_id
_entity_poly.type
_entity_poly.pdbx_seq_one_letter_code
_entity_poly.pdbx_strand_id
1 'polypeptide(L)'
;MTDDKVRRSIRSTAGNRYDALLRSEEKDEFYEGHYGGFTEEEDDNDFSGSSSSDESISDSSSDEGEESEAESNEPEKIERKRKKNVYKDPSKSMRKIESASFTAPKKPKLSNTTNGERKSSRKHTTEQRHELEQTIKTRELVEKKKKPKKAESQLSQVWPTK
;
A
#
# COMPACT_ATOMS: atom_id res chain seq x y z
N MET A 1 -34.40 10.16 -29.45
CA MET A 1 -32.96 10.13 -29.79
C MET A 1 -32.32 9.07 -28.92
N THR A 2 -31.90 7.95 -29.50
CA THR A 2 -31.19 6.89 -28.78
C THR A 2 -29.70 7.22 -28.81
N ASP A 3 -29.10 7.29 -27.63
CA ASP A 3 -27.67 7.58 -27.47
C ASP A 3 -26.81 6.59 -28.27
N ASP A 4 -26.09 7.11 -29.26
CA ASP A 4 -25.02 6.39 -29.96
C ASP A 4 -23.89 6.12 -28.97
N LYS A 5 -24.04 5.02 -28.22
CA LYS A 5 -23.04 4.53 -27.29
C LYS A 5 -21.78 4.21 -28.09
N VAL A 6 -20.78 5.07 -27.97
CA VAL A 6 -19.47 4.95 -28.63
C VAL A 6 -18.92 3.54 -28.43
N ARG A 7 -19.02 2.69 -29.47
CA ARG A 7 -18.53 1.30 -29.46
C ARG A 7 -17.02 1.29 -29.70
N ARG A 8 -16.25 1.72 -28.70
CA ARG A 8 -14.80 1.56 -28.66
C ARG A 8 -14.41 0.56 -27.59
N SER A 9 -13.38 -0.23 -27.84
CA SER A 9 -12.79 -1.08 -26.81
C SER A 9 -12.26 -0.20 -25.67
N ILE A 10 -12.65 -0.52 -24.44
CA ILE A 10 -12.18 0.20 -23.24
C ILE A 10 -10.77 -0.31 -22.93
N ARG A 11 -9.84 0.61 -22.68
CA ARG A 11 -8.51 0.25 -22.18
C ARG A 11 -8.61 0.02 -20.67
N SER A 12 -8.07 -1.10 -20.18
CA SER A 12 -8.08 -1.41 -18.74
C SER A 12 -7.27 -0.42 -17.89
N THR A 13 -6.32 0.29 -18.49
CA THR A 13 -5.41 1.20 -17.79
C THR A 13 -5.70 2.69 -18.05
N ALA A 14 -6.84 3.01 -18.65
CA ALA A 14 -7.21 4.40 -18.88
C ALA A 14 -7.53 5.10 -17.54
N GLY A 15 -6.79 6.16 -17.24
CA GLY A 15 -7.08 7.00 -16.07
C GLY A 15 -6.47 6.51 -14.75
N ASN A 16 -5.55 5.54 -14.76
CA ASN A 16 -5.00 4.91 -13.54
C ASN A 16 -4.43 5.87 -12.48
N ARG A 17 -3.98 7.07 -12.87
CA ARG A 17 -3.44 8.09 -11.96
C ARG A 17 -4.25 9.40 -11.98
N TYR A 18 -5.36 9.43 -12.71
CA TYR A 18 -6.14 10.66 -12.89
C TYR A 18 -6.76 11.14 -11.58
N ASP A 19 -7.27 10.20 -10.78
CA ASP A 19 -7.81 10.48 -9.44
C ASP A 19 -6.73 11.04 -8.49
N ALA A 20 -5.51 10.52 -8.57
CA ALA A 20 -4.38 11.05 -7.80
C ALA A 20 -3.99 12.47 -8.24
N LEU A 21 -4.06 12.76 -9.55
CA LEU A 21 -3.77 14.08 -10.09
C LEU A 21 -4.77 15.13 -9.60
N LEU A 22 -6.07 14.80 -9.63
CA LEU A 22 -7.13 15.69 -9.13
C LEU A 22 -6.94 16.00 -7.64
N ARG A 23 -6.60 14.99 -6.83
CA ARG A 23 -6.30 15.20 -5.41
C ARG A 23 -5.06 16.04 -5.17
N SER A 24 -4.03 15.90 -5.99
CA SER A 24 -2.79 16.68 -5.84
C SER A 24 -2.90 18.14 -6.26
N GLU A 25 -3.95 18.52 -7.00
CA GLU A 25 -4.18 19.91 -7.43
C GLU A 25 -4.72 20.78 -6.29
N GLU A 26 -5.41 20.17 -5.33
CA GLU A 26 -5.85 20.80 -4.09
C GLU A 26 -4.75 20.64 -3.03
N LYS A 27 -4.36 21.73 -2.36
CA LYS A 27 -3.40 21.63 -1.23
C LYS A 27 -4.06 20.87 -0.09
N ASP A 28 -3.39 19.85 0.41
CA ASP A 28 -3.91 19.02 1.49
C ASP A 28 -3.54 19.63 2.85
N GLU A 29 -4.43 20.50 3.34
CA GLU A 29 -4.30 21.17 4.64
C GLU A 29 -4.14 20.18 5.80
N PHE A 30 -4.67 18.95 5.66
CA PHE A 30 -4.57 17.95 6.72
C PHE A 30 -3.13 17.46 6.87
N TYR A 31 -2.50 17.03 5.78
CA TYR A 31 -1.13 16.53 5.82
C TYR A 31 -0.08 17.66 5.93
N GLU A 32 -0.44 18.90 5.66
CA GLU A 32 0.42 20.05 5.93
C GLU A 32 0.44 20.44 7.42
N GLY A 33 -0.70 20.36 8.13
CA GLY A 33 -0.82 20.88 9.49
C GLY A 33 -0.88 19.83 10.62
N HIS A 34 -1.41 18.63 10.36
CA HIS A 34 -1.57 17.64 11.43
C HIS A 34 -0.23 17.01 11.83
N TYR A 35 -0.01 16.90 13.14
CA TYR A 35 1.19 16.31 13.74
C TYR A 35 2.52 17.00 13.36
N GLY A 36 2.48 18.26 12.90
CA GLY A 36 3.66 18.99 12.45
C GLY A 36 3.87 18.99 10.93
N GLY A 37 3.04 18.27 10.19
CA GLY A 37 3.11 18.18 8.73
C GLY A 37 3.94 17.00 8.25
N PHE A 38 3.53 16.38 7.14
CA PHE A 38 4.21 15.27 6.48
C PHE A 38 5.24 15.77 5.46
N THR A 39 6.09 16.69 5.87
CA THR A 39 7.22 17.19 5.07
C THR A 39 8.54 16.64 5.58
N GLU A 40 9.48 16.34 4.68
CA GLU A 40 10.83 15.94 5.08
C GLU A 40 11.57 17.16 5.66
N GLU A 41 12.04 17.04 6.90
CA GLU A 41 12.83 18.06 7.58
C GLU A 41 14.33 17.79 7.40
N GLU A 42 15.16 18.84 7.26
CA GLU A 42 16.60 18.70 6.98
C GLU A 42 17.38 17.96 8.09
N ASP A 43 16.85 17.97 9.32
CA ASP A 43 17.45 17.35 10.50
C ASP A 43 16.68 16.10 11.00
N ASP A 44 15.87 15.46 10.15
CA ASP A 44 15.13 14.24 10.50
C ASP A 44 16.05 12.99 10.48
N ASN A 45 16.50 12.59 11.67
CA ASN A 45 17.35 11.41 11.86
C ASN A 45 16.51 10.17 12.16
N ASP A 46 17.01 8.99 11.78
CA ASP A 46 16.35 7.71 12.06
C ASP A 46 15.97 7.56 13.55
N PHE A 47 14.75 7.08 13.80
CA PHE A 47 14.24 6.89 15.16
C PHE A 47 15.13 5.94 15.97
N SER A 48 15.71 6.45 17.06
CA SER A 48 16.38 5.64 18.07
C SER A 48 15.45 5.45 19.26
N GLY A 49 14.96 4.23 19.45
CA GLY A 49 14.05 3.91 20.55
C GLY A 49 14.75 4.10 21.90
N SER A 50 14.20 4.96 22.76
CA SER A 50 14.61 5.05 24.15
C SER A 50 14.00 3.91 24.95
N SER A 51 14.82 3.15 25.69
CA SER A 51 14.31 2.18 26.66
C SER A 51 13.85 2.92 27.91
N SER A 52 12.65 3.51 27.84
CA SER A 52 11.98 3.99 29.04
C SER A 52 11.44 2.78 29.79
N SER A 53 11.84 2.64 31.05
CA SER A 53 11.18 1.69 31.95
C SER A 53 9.80 2.25 32.25
N ASP A 54 8.75 1.50 31.89
CA ASP A 54 7.39 1.88 32.21
C ASP A 54 7.20 1.78 33.73
N GLU A 55 7.12 2.94 34.39
CA GLU A 55 6.77 3.00 35.81
C GLU A 55 5.28 2.70 35.93
N SER A 56 4.95 1.42 36.13
CA SER A 56 3.57 1.02 36.40
C SER A 56 3.09 1.69 37.68
N ILE A 57 2.03 2.51 37.55
CA ILE A 57 1.37 3.07 38.72
C ILE A 57 0.75 1.94 39.55
N SER A 58 0.82 2.05 40.87
CA SER A 58 0.42 0.99 41.82
C SER A 58 -1.00 0.44 41.62
N ASP A 59 -1.88 1.20 40.97
CA ASP A 59 -3.29 0.84 40.72
C ASP A 59 -3.49 0.03 39.43
N SER A 60 -2.46 -0.13 38.58
CA SER A 60 -2.57 -0.92 37.33
C SER A 60 -2.73 -2.43 37.57
N SER A 61 -2.41 -2.91 38.77
CA SER A 61 -2.62 -4.31 39.20
C SER A 61 -3.79 -4.45 40.17
N SER A 62 -4.53 -3.36 40.43
CA SER A 62 -5.75 -3.43 41.23
C SER A 62 -6.77 -4.28 40.48
N ASP A 63 -7.40 -5.20 41.18
CA ASP A 63 -8.39 -6.08 40.59
C ASP A 63 -9.62 -5.23 40.23
N GLU A 64 -9.84 -4.97 38.93
CA GLU A 64 -11.01 -4.25 38.42
C GLU A 64 -12.35 -4.99 38.72
N GLY A 65 -12.30 -6.11 39.45
CA GLY A 65 -13.41 -6.99 39.81
C GLY A 65 -13.84 -6.94 41.29
N GLU A 66 -13.12 -6.29 42.21
CA GLU A 66 -13.65 -6.07 43.57
C GLU A 66 -14.64 -4.90 43.56
N GLU A 67 -15.88 -5.23 43.16
CA GLU A 67 -17.06 -4.47 43.49
C GLU A 67 -17.03 -4.15 44.98
N SER A 68 -17.03 -2.86 45.31
CA SER A 68 -17.26 -2.34 46.64
C SER A 68 -18.54 -2.98 47.24
N GLU A 69 -18.38 -4.00 48.09
CA GLU A 69 -19.38 -4.35 49.10
C GLU A 69 -19.36 -3.25 50.16
N ALA A 70 -19.90 -2.08 49.79
CA ALA A 70 -20.39 -1.15 50.77
C ALA A 70 -21.56 -1.85 51.47
N GLU A 71 -21.33 -2.31 52.71
CA GLU A 71 -22.34 -2.68 53.69
C GLU A 71 -23.28 -1.47 53.89
N SER A 72 -24.20 -1.28 52.95
CA SER A 72 -25.35 -0.40 53.09
C SER A 72 -26.41 -1.22 53.81
N ASN A 73 -26.52 -0.96 55.11
CA ASN A 73 -27.66 -1.30 55.95
C ASN A 73 -28.97 -1.19 55.14
N GLU A 74 -29.64 -2.33 55.05
CA GLU A 74 -30.87 -2.70 54.34
C GLU A 74 -32.10 -1.85 54.78
N PRO A 75 -33.33 -1.98 54.22
CA PRO A 75 -33.80 -2.35 52.87
C PRO A 75 -34.65 -1.22 52.24
N GLU A 76 -34.72 -1.11 50.91
CA GLU A 76 -36.04 -0.95 50.29
C GLU A 76 -36.03 -1.24 48.78
N LYS A 77 -36.87 -2.21 48.43
CA LYS A 77 -37.42 -2.43 47.08
C LYS A 77 -37.61 -1.10 46.35
N ILE A 78 -37.12 -0.99 45.12
CA ILE A 78 -37.96 -0.84 43.92
C ILE A 78 -37.12 -1.32 42.72
N GLU A 79 -37.52 -2.46 42.13
CA GLU A 79 -37.14 -2.84 40.77
C GLU A 79 -37.63 -1.76 39.78
N ARG A 80 -36.83 -0.72 39.55
CA ARG A 80 -37.08 0.20 38.44
C ARG A 80 -36.39 -0.38 37.22
N LYS A 81 -37.11 -1.24 36.47
CA LYS A 81 -36.77 -1.61 35.09
C LYS A 81 -36.74 -0.34 34.23
N ARG A 82 -35.62 0.39 34.27
CA ARG A 82 -35.34 1.53 33.41
C ARG A 82 -35.15 1.00 32.00
N LYS A 83 -36.23 0.95 31.22
CA LYS A 83 -36.15 0.76 29.77
C LYS A 83 -35.37 1.96 29.22
N LYS A 84 -34.08 1.77 28.94
CA LYS A 84 -33.29 2.76 28.20
C LYS A 84 -33.93 2.87 26.82
N ASN A 85 -34.57 4.00 26.55
CA ASN A 85 -35.00 4.38 25.20
C ASN A 85 -33.74 4.71 24.38
N VAL A 86 -33.01 3.67 23.99
CA VAL A 86 -31.95 3.78 23.00
C VAL A 86 -32.63 3.76 21.65
N TYR A 87 -32.28 4.72 20.79
CA TYR A 87 -32.67 4.70 19.39
C TYR A 87 -32.21 3.37 18.79
N LYS A 88 -33.17 2.55 18.35
CA LYS A 88 -32.89 1.31 17.64
C LYS A 88 -32.74 1.70 16.19
N ASP A 89 -31.50 1.60 15.69
CA ASP A 89 -31.24 1.78 14.28
C ASP A 89 -32.22 0.92 13.46
N PRO A 90 -32.83 1.47 12.40
CA PRO A 90 -33.76 0.71 11.58
C PRO A 90 -33.00 -0.53 11.08
N SER A 91 -33.52 -1.72 11.41
CA SER A 91 -32.91 -2.96 10.97
C SER A 91 -32.80 -2.87 9.45
N LYS A 92 -31.56 -2.87 8.95
CA LYS A 92 -31.31 -2.96 7.51
C LYS A 92 -31.97 -4.26 7.08
N SER A 93 -33.17 -4.16 6.51
CA SER A 93 -33.81 -5.24 5.78
C SER A 93 -32.81 -5.61 4.69
N MET A 94 -31.96 -6.58 5.01
CA MET A 94 -31.15 -7.30 4.06
C MET A 94 -32.18 -7.91 3.11
N ARG A 95 -32.43 -7.23 2.00
CA ARG A 95 -32.97 -7.91 0.82
C ARG A 95 -32.06 -9.11 0.66
N LYS A 96 -32.66 -10.29 0.80
CA LYS A 96 -32.00 -11.58 0.65
C LYS A 96 -31.48 -11.62 -0.77
N ILE A 97 -30.28 -11.08 -0.98
CA ILE A 97 -29.47 -11.47 -2.13
C ILE A 97 -29.13 -12.90 -1.76
N GLU A 98 -29.78 -13.83 -2.44
CA GLU A 98 -29.47 -15.25 -2.37
C GLU A 98 -27.96 -15.36 -2.51
N SER A 99 -27.29 -15.63 -1.39
CA SER A 99 -25.88 -15.93 -1.38
C SER A 99 -25.75 -17.27 -2.07
N ALA A 100 -25.59 -17.25 -3.40
CA ALA A 100 -24.90 -18.32 -4.07
C ALA A 100 -23.61 -18.54 -3.27
N SER A 101 -23.50 -19.71 -2.66
CA SER A 101 -22.38 -20.12 -1.82
C SER A 101 -21.11 -20.11 -2.66
N PHE A 102 -20.45 -18.96 -2.75
CA PHE A 102 -19.06 -18.91 -3.17
C PHE A 102 -18.24 -19.38 -1.98
N THR A 103 -18.02 -20.68 -1.92
CA THR A 103 -16.91 -21.26 -1.18
C THR A 103 -15.65 -20.51 -1.61
N ALA A 104 -15.11 -19.67 -0.73
CA ALA A 104 -13.84 -19.00 -0.97
C ALA A 104 -12.78 -20.07 -1.28
N PRO A 105 -12.06 -20.00 -2.42
CA PRO A 105 -10.96 -20.92 -2.65
C PRO A 105 -9.89 -20.63 -1.61
N LYS A 106 -9.60 -21.62 -0.74
CA LYS A 106 -8.45 -21.60 0.17
C LYS A 106 -7.21 -21.30 -0.67
N LYS A 107 -6.52 -20.21 -0.37
CA LYS A 107 -5.23 -19.87 -0.98
C LYS A 107 -4.26 -21.04 -0.70
N PRO A 108 -3.65 -21.68 -1.71
CA PRO A 108 -2.61 -22.67 -1.44
C PRO A 108 -1.40 -21.96 -0.85
N LYS A 109 -0.93 -22.45 0.31
CA LYS A 109 0.35 -22.05 0.89
C LYS A 109 1.44 -22.39 -0.13
N LEU A 110 2.22 -21.39 -0.53
CA LEU A 110 3.35 -21.53 -1.44
C LEU A 110 4.40 -22.43 -0.78
N SER A 111 4.46 -23.70 -1.18
CA SER A 111 5.62 -24.55 -0.94
C SER A 111 6.68 -24.19 -1.98
N ASN A 112 7.73 -23.52 -1.55
CA ASN A 112 8.97 -23.40 -2.32
C ASN A 112 9.62 -24.78 -2.38
N THR A 113 9.32 -25.54 -3.43
CA THR A 113 10.10 -26.70 -3.84
C THR A 113 10.52 -26.49 -5.29
N THR A 114 11.84 -26.52 -5.45
CA THR A 114 12.59 -26.43 -6.69
C THR A 114 12.15 -27.48 -7.72
N ASN A 115 12.31 -27.11 -9.00
CA ASN A 115 12.25 -28.00 -10.17
C ASN A 115 10.87 -28.56 -10.55
N GLY A 116 9.97 -27.67 -10.97
CA GLY A 116 8.87 -28.01 -11.86
C GLY A 116 9.02 -27.27 -13.17
N GLU A 117 9.54 -27.93 -14.21
CA GLU A 117 9.50 -27.41 -15.58
C GLU A 117 8.06 -27.01 -15.91
N ARG A 118 7.82 -25.71 -16.12
CA ARG A 118 6.50 -25.20 -16.50
C ARG A 118 6.12 -25.78 -17.85
N LYS A 119 5.20 -26.75 -17.86
CA LYS A 119 4.78 -27.55 -19.03
C LYS A 119 4.14 -26.76 -20.19
N SER A 120 4.01 -25.44 -20.11
CA SER A 120 3.93 -24.59 -21.29
C SER A 120 4.13 -23.12 -20.91
N SER A 121 4.96 -22.42 -21.67
CA SER A 121 4.92 -20.96 -21.75
C SER A 121 3.79 -20.54 -22.68
N ARG A 122 3.05 -19.49 -22.31
CA ARG A 122 2.00 -18.91 -23.15
C ARG A 122 2.67 -18.38 -24.42
N LYS A 123 2.15 -18.67 -25.62
CA LYS A 123 2.75 -18.26 -26.92
C LYS A 123 3.18 -16.79 -26.97
N HIS A 124 2.38 -15.91 -26.37
CA HIS A 124 2.71 -14.49 -26.22
C HIS A 124 3.99 -14.24 -25.40
N THR A 125 4.20 -14.95 -24.29
CA THR A 125 5.42 -14.81 -23.47
C THR A 125 6.67 -15.35 -24.18
N THR A 126 6.52 -16.32 -25.08
CA THR A 126 7.65 -16.78 -25.90
C THR A 126 8.00 -15.80 -27.00
N GLU A 127 7.01 -15.19 -27.64
CA GLU A 127 7.22 -14.17 -28.67
C GLU A 127 7.88 -12.92 -28.09
N GLN A 128 7.40 -12.41 -26.96
CA GLN A 128 8.01 -11.26 -26.28
C GLN A 128 9.44 -11.54 -25.82
N ARG A 129 9.72 -12.75 -25.32
CA ARG A 129 11.08 -13.15 -24.95
C ARG A 129 12.00 -13.19 -26.18
N HIS A 130 11.52 -13.72 -27.29
CA HIS A 130 12.29 -13.78 -28.54
C HIS A 130 12.60 -12.39 -29.09
N GLU A 131 11.64 -11.47 -29.07
CA GLU A 131 11.84 -10.07 -29.46
C GLU A 131 12.91 -9.40 -28.59
N LEU A 132 12.83 -9.56 -27.28
CA LEU A 132 13.83 -9.03 -26.35
C LEU A 132 15.22 -9.61 -26.65
N GLU A 133 15.33 -10.92 -26.86
CA GLU A 133 16.60 -11.56 -27.23
C GLU A 133 17.18 -11.03 -28.56
N GLN A 134 16.34 -10.69 -29.53
CA GLN A 134 16.78 -10.05 -30.77
C GLN A 134 17.33 -8.63 -30.51
N THR A 135 16.66 -7.82 -29.68
CA THR A 135 17.12 -6.46 -29.36
C THR A 135 18.46 -6.45 -28.60
N ILE A 136 18.67 -7.41 -27.71
CA ILE A 136 19.96 -7.55 -27.00
C ILE A 136 21.06 -7.91 -27.99
N LYS A 137 20.82 -8.88 -28.88
CA LYS A 137 21.80 -9.27 -29.91
C LYS A 137 22.15 -8.11 -30.84
N THR A 138 21.18 -7.31 -31.27
CA THR A 138 21.46 -6.14 -32.13
C THR A 138 22.26 -5.09 -31.37
N ARG A 139 21.92 -4.82 -30.10
CA ARG A 139 22.69 -3.92 -29.24
C ARG A 139 24.14 -4.38 -29.06
N GLU A 140 24.36 -5.65 -28.76
CA GLU A 140 25.70 -6.22 -28.62
C GLU A 140 26.51 -6.14 -29.93
N LEU A 141 25.88 -6.38 -31.08
CA LEU A 141 26.53 -6.25 -32.39
C LEU A 141 26.92 -4.79 -32.68
N VAL A 142 26.06 -3.83 -32.31
CA VAL A 142 26.37 -2.40 -32.42
C VAL A 142 27.53 -2.03 -31.49
N GLU A 143 27.54 -2.52 -30.25
CA GLU A 143 28.62 -2.27 -29.29
C GLU A 143 29.94 -2.89 -29.74
N LYS A 144 29.94 -4.13 -30.27
CA LYS A 144 31.14 -4.77 -30.85
C LYS A 144 31.67 -4.06 -32.10
N LYS A 145 30.79 -3.41 -32.87
CA LYS A 145 31.19 -2.60 -34.04
C LYS A 145 31.73 -1.21 -33.66
N LYS A 146 31.44 -0.73 -32.45
CA LYS A 146 32.07 0.49 -31.92
C LYS A 146 33.50 0.17 -31.50
N LYS A 147 34.46 0.40 -32.40
CA LYS A 147 35.89 0.41 -32.05
C LYS A 147 36.13 1.51 -31.00
N PRO A 148 36.91 1.28 -29.94
CA PRO A 148 37.37 2.37 -29.09
C PRO A 148 38.21 3.31 -29.96
N LYS A 149 37.80 4.59 -30.06
CA LYS A 149 38.71 5.62 -30.59
C LYS A 149 39.85 5.72 -29.59
N LYS A 150 41.02 5.18 -29.96
CA LYS A 150 42.28 5.38 -29.23
C LYS A 150 42.53 6.88 -29.22
N ALA A 151 42.37 7.53 -28.08
CA ALA A 151 42.68 8.95 -27.91
C ALA A 151 44.21 9.10 -27.84
N GLU A 152 44.85 9.13 -29.01
CA GLU A 152 46.23 9.57 -29.19
C GLU A 152 46.22 10.89 -29.96
N SER A 153 46.38 12.00 -29.25
CA SER A 153 46.96 13.25 -29.74
C SER A 153 47.32 14.12 -28.52
N GLN A 154 48.55 14.04 -28.03
CA GLN A 154 49.61 15.01 -28.36
C GLN A 154 49.21 16.45 -27.99
N LEU A 155 49.28 16.78 -26.70
CA LEU A 155 49.28 18.16 -26.20
C LEU A 155 50.74 18.57 -25.91
N SER A 156 51.51 18.70 -26.98
CA SER A 156 52.78 19.42 -26.97
C SER A 156 52.55 20.79 -27.63
N GLN A 157 52.21 21.80 -26.84
CA GLN A 157 52.43 23.20 -27.23
C GLN A 157 52.84 24.02 -26.01
N VAL A 158 54.17 24.15 -25.89
CA VAL A 158 54.88 25.16 -25.11
C VAL A 158 54.50 26.54 -25.63
N TRP A 159 54.18 27.48 -24.74
CA TRP A 159 54.09 28.91 -25.07
C TRP A 159 55.28 29.64 -24.42
N PRO A 160 55.99 30.53 -25.16
CA PRO A 160 57.17 31.22 -24.65
C PRO A 160 56.81 32.43 -23.79
N THR A 161 57.67 32.67 -22.80
CA THR A 161 57.71 33.83 -21.90
C THR A 161 57.95 35.15 -22.63
N LYS A 162 57.43 36.24 -22.06
CA LYS A 162 57.95 37.60 -22.27
C LYS A 162 57.91 38.38 -20.97
#